data_AF-A0AAX6DHM6-F1
#
_entry.id   AF-A0AAX6DHM6-F1
#
_cell.length_a   1.000
_cell.length_b   1.000
_cell.length_c   1.000
_cell.angle_alpha   90.00
_cell.angle_beta   90.00
_cell.angle_gamma   90.00
#
_symmetry.space_group_name_H-M   'P 1'
#
loop_
_entity.id
_entity.type
_entity.pdbx_description
1 polymer ?
#
loop_
_entity_poly.entity_id
_entity_poly.type
_entity_poly.pdbx_seq_one_letter_code
_entity_poly.pdbx_strand_id
1 'polypeptide(L)'
;MVRKWQTLIEAHVDVKTTDNYSLRMFCIAFTKRRPNQVKRTCYAQSSQIKQIRRKMRAIMVNQALTCDLKELVQKFILRSSGKEIEKATSSIYPLQNVFIRKVKILKAPKFDLGKLMEVHGDYSKEDVGVKLDRPAEEAPVEGDTEVVGA
;
A
#
# COMPACT_ATOMS: atom_id res chain seq x y z
N MET A 1 7.37 -14.09 3.43
CA MET A 1 7.52 -13.80 1.99
C MET A 1 8.96 -13.99 1.52
N VAL A 2 9.93 -13.39 2.21
CA VAL A 2 11.35 -13.70 2.01
C VAL A 2 11.62 -15.14 2.44
N ARG A 3 12.28 -15.91 1.58
CA ARG A 3 12.67 -17.31 1.76
C ARG A 3 14.01 -17.51 1.07
N LYS A 4 14.76 -18.53 1.49
CA LYS A 4 15.99 -18.95 0.78
C LYS A 4 15.64 -19.50 -0.61
N TRP A 5 16.65 -19.60 -1.48
CA TRP A 5 16.56 -20.25 -2.79
C TRP A 5 15.70 -19.55 -3.87
N GLN A 6 15.31 -18.31 -3.63
CA GLN A 6 14.65 -17.42 -4.59
C GLN A 6 15.35 -16.07 -4.62
N THR A 7 15.20 -15.33 -5.71
CA THR A 7 15.76 -13.98 -5.86
C THR A 7 14.77 -12.98 -5.31
N LEU A 8 15.25 -12.05 -4.51
CA LEU A 8 14.51 -10.85 -4.14
C LEU A 8 14.81 -9.77 -5.18
N ILE A 9 13.76 -9.22 -5.79
CA ILE A 9 13.85 -8.12 -6.74
C ILE A 9 13.13 -6.91 -6.14
N GLU A 10 13.90 -5.87 -5.86
CA GLU A 10 13.38 -4.59 -5.37
C GLU A 10 13.58 -3.48 -6.41
N ALA A 11 12.59 -2.59 -6.47
CA ALA A 11 12.64 -1.36 -7.25
C ALA A 11 12.00 -0.22 -6.44
N HIS A 12 12.49 1.00 -6.66
CA HIS A 12 11.86 2.21 -6.14
C HIS A 12 11.75 3.25 -7.25
N VAL A 13 10.75 4.11 -7.14
CA VAL A 13 10.48 5.19 -8.08
C VAL A 13 9.94 6.39 -7.30
N ASP A 14 10.37 7.57 -7.70
CA ASP A 14 9.79 8.85 -7.30
C ASP A 14 8.85 9.33 -8.39
N VAL A 15 7.58 9.55 -8.03
CA VAL A 15 6.55 10.00 -8.96
C VAL A 15 5.76 11.14 -8.33
N LYS A 16 5.33 12.07 -9.17
CA LYS A 16 4.42 13.13 -8.79
C LYS A 16 3.04 12.82 -9.34
N THR A 17 2.02 12.80 -8.49
CA THR A 17 0.62 12.61 -8.88
C THR A 17 0.02 13.91 -9.41
N THR A 18 -1.16 13.82 -10.02
CA THR A 18 -1.92 14.94 -10.61
C THR A 18 -2.31 16.01 -9.60
N ASP A 19 -2.64 15.62 -8.38
CA ASP A 19 -2.93 16.47 -7.21
C ASP A 19 -1.68 17.07 -6.53
N ASN A 20 -0.51 16.97 -7.18
CA ASN A 20 0.79 17.51 -6.75
C ASN A 20 1.44 16.85 -5.52
N TYR A 21 1.01 15.66 -5.10
CA TYR A 21 1.78 14.88 -4.13
C TYR A 21 3.02 14.27 -4.78
N SER A 22 4.17 14.39 -4.14
CA SER A 22 5.39 13.68 -4.55
C SER A 22 5.54 12.43 -3.69
N LEU A 23 5.51 11.27 -4.33
CA LEU A 23 5.50 9.96 -3.68
C LEU A 23 6.75 9.16 -4.06
N ARG A 24 7.35 8.46 -3.09
CA ARG A 24 8.36 7.42 -3.31
C ARG A 24 7.74 6.06 -3.08
N MET A 25 7.50 5.33 -4.15
CA MET A 25 6.92 3.99 -4.12
C MET A 25 8.01 2.92 -4.14
N PHE A 26 7.87 1.89 -3.32
CA PHE A 26 8.76 0.74 -3.28
C PHE A 26 8.01 -0.52 -3.70
N CYS A 27 8.51 -1.21 -4.72
CA CYS A 27 7.96 -2.49 -5.16
C CYS A 27 8.94 -3.62 -4.82
N ILE A 28 8.38 -4.74 -4.39
CA ILE A 28 9.09 -5.98 -4.10
C ILE A 28 8.46 -7.12 -4.92
N ALA A 29 9.31 -8.00 -5.43
CA ALA A 29 8.92 -9.20 -6.15
C ALA A 29 9.88 -10.35 -5.84
N PHE A 30 9.38 -11.58 -5.96
CA PHE A 30 10.16 -12.80 -5.79
C PHE A 30 10.08 -13.65 -7.06
N THR A 31 11.13 -14.40 -7.34
CA THR A 31 11.10 -15.38 -8.43
C THR A 31 10.18 -16.55 -8.06
N LYS A 32 9.38 -17.00 -9.02
CA LYS A 32 8.48 -18.16 -8.88
C LYS A 32 9.21 -19.43 -9.31
N ARG A 33 9.05 -20.50 -8.53
CA ARG A 33 9.50 -21.83 -8.93
C ARG A 33 8.53 -22.42 -9.94
N ARG A 34 9.04 -23.00 -11.03
CA ARG A 34 8.19 -23.72 -12.00
C ARG A 34 7.80 -25.08 -11.43
N PRO A 35 6.59 -25.60 -11.70
CA PRO A 35 6.10 -26.85 -11.11
C PRO A 35 7.03 -28.04 -11.42
N ASN A 36 7.57 -28.11 -12.63
CA ASN A 36 8.42 -29.23 -13.08
C ASN A 36 9.93 -28.97 -12.83
N GLN A 37 10.27 -28.05 -11.92
CA GLN A 37 11.66 -27.68 -11.66
C GLN A 37 12.32 -28.59 -10.62
N VAL A 38 13.31 -29.38 -11.06
CA VAL A 38 14.09 -30.30 -10.21
C VAL A 38 15.01 -29.54 -9.24
N LYS A 39 15.67 -28.47 -9.70
CA LYS A 39 16.55 -27.63 -8.86
C LYS A 39 15.75 -26.94 -7.75
N ARG A 40 16.29 -26.94 -6.53
CA ARG A 40 15.72 -26.21 -5.37
C ARG A 40 15.83 -24.69 -5.54
N THR A 41 16.86 -24.22 -6.25
CA THR A 41 17.16 -22.80 -6.49
C THR A 41 16.43 -22.26 -7.70
N CYS A 42 15.83 -21.07 -7.57
CA CYS A 42 15.20 -20.32 -8.66
C CYS A 42 15.79 -18.90 -8.75
N TYR A 43 17.11 -18.83 -9.01
CA TYR A 43 17.80 -17.55 -9.14
C TYR A 43 17.68 -16.96 -10.55
N ALA A 44 17.36 -15.67 -10.63
CA ALA A 44 17.39 -14.92 -11.89
C ALA A 44 18.79 -14.38 -12.14
N GLN A 45 19.21 -14.33 -13.41
CA GLN A 45 20.50 -13.73 -13.77
C GLN A 45 20.48 -12.21 -13.58
N SER A 46 21.63 -11.60 -13.34
CA SER A 46 21.74 -10.15 -13.11
C SER A 46 21.19 -9.31 -14.29
N SER A 47 21.31 -9.80 -15.52
CA SER A 47 20.73 -9.17 -16.72
C SER A 47 19.19 -9.16 -16.66
N GLN A 48 18.58 -10.29 -16.33
CA GLN A 48 17.14 -10.44 -16.17
C GLN A 48 16.61 -9.55 -15.03
N ILE A 49 17.33 -9.49 -13.90
CA ILE A 49 16.97 -8.61 -12.77
C ILE A 49 16.94 -7.14 -13.21
N LYS A 50 17.93 -6.69 -14.00
CA LYS A 50 17.96 -5.31 -14.53
C LYS A 50 16.78 -5.04 -15.47
N GLN A 51 16.44 -5.98 -16.35
CA GLN A 51 15.30 -5.84 -17.26
C GLN A 51 13.95 -5.82 -16.51
N ILE A 52 13.77 -6.70 -15.52
CA ILE A 52 12.58 -6.73 -14.66
C ILE A 52 12.44 -5.40 -13.91
N ARG A 53 13.52 -4.89 -13.30
CA ARG A 53 13.50 -3.57 -12.63
C ARG A 53 13.14 -2.43 -13.57
N ARG A 54 13.56 -2.48 -14.85
CA ARG A 54 13.17 -1.46 -15.84
C ARG A 54 11.66 -1.49 -16.10
N LYS A 55 11.08 -2.69 -16.33
CA LYS A 55 9.63 -2.85 -16.53
C LYS A 55 8.82 -2.48 -15.30
N MET A 56 9.26 -2.89 -14.10
CA MET A 56 8.61 -2.52 -12.84
C MET A 56 8.52 -1.00 -12.68
N ARG A 57 9.63 -0.29 -12.90
CA ARG A 57 9.64 1.18 -12.79
C ARG A 57 8.73 1.83 -13.82
N ALA A 58 8.76 1.38 -15.08
CA ALA A 58 7.91 1.93 -16.14
C ALA A 58 6.42 1.81 -15.81
N ILE A 59 5.96 0.63 -15.36
CA ILE A 59 4.55 0.42 -15.01
C ILE A 59 4.15 1.27 -13.79
N MET A 60 5.02 1.34 -12.78
CA MET A 60 4.76 2.17 -11.60
C MET A 60 4.62 3.66 -11.96
N VAL A 61 5.48 4.19 -12.84
CA VAL A 61 5.40 5.57 -13.32
C VAL A 61 4.09 5.79 -14.07
N ASN A 62 3.77 4.94 -15.04
CA ASN A 62 2.59 5.09 -15.88
C ASN A 62 1.29 5.08 -15.07
N GLN A 63 1.19 4.21 -14.06
CA GLN A 63 -0.02 4.14 -13.23
C GLN A 63 -0.18 5.30 -12.24
N ALA A 64 0.93 5.90 -11.79
CA ALA A 64 0.90 6.96 -10.80
C ALA A 64 0.86 8.38 -11.40
N LEU A 65 1.35 8.57 -12.64
CA LEU A 65 1.31 9.88 -13.30
C LEU A 65 -0.09 10.31 -13.73
N THR A 66 -0.97 9.36 -14.03
CA THR A 66 -2.31 9.63 -14.57
C THR A 66 -3.40 9.72 -13.51
N CYS A 67 -3.08 9.53 -12.23
CA CYS A 67 -4.06 9.34 -11.17
C CYS A 67 -3.81 10.26 -9.97
N ASP A 68 -4.91 10.62 -9.32
CA ASP A 68 -4.92 11.31 -8.03
C ASP A 68 -4.58 10.34 -6.88
N LEU A 69 -4.28 10.88 -5.70
CA LEU A 69 -3.94 10.07 -4.54
C LEU A 69 -5.06 9.09 -4.14
N LYS A 70 -6.34 9.51 -4.22
CA LYS A 70 -7.52 8.69 -3.88
C LYS A 70 -7.58 7.43 -4.75
N GLU A 71 -7.51 7.59 -6.07
CA GLU A 71 -7.52 6.48 -7.02
C GLU A 71 -6.29 5.57 -6.88
N LEU A 72 -5.12 6.16 -6.65
CA LEU A 72 -3.88 5.40 -6.52
C LEU A 72 -3.92 4.49 -5.28
N VAL A 73 -4.51 4.94 -4.17
CA VAL A 73 -4.71 4.12 -2.97
C VAL A 73 -5.69 2.97 -3.23
N GLN A 74 -6.80 3.22 -3.95
CA GLN A 74 -7.72 2.15 -4.34
C GLN A 74 -7.05 1.07 -5.20
N LYS A 75 -6.18 1.47 -6.14
CA LYS A 75 -5.36 0.53 -6.94
C LYS A 75 -4.42 -0.31 -6.10
N PHE A 76 -3.88 0.24 -5.00
CA PHE A 76 -3.02 -0.50 -4.08
C PHE A 76 -3.79 -1.55 -3.29
N ILE A 77 -5.01 -1.23 -2.82
CA ILE A 77 -5.88 -2.19 -2.10
C ILE A 77 -6.23 -3.38 -3.01
N LEU A 78 -6.59 -3.12 -4.26
CA LEU A 78 -6.94 -4.15 -5.24
C LEU A 78 -5.71 -4.91 -5.81
N ARG A 79 -4.50 -4.48 -5.44
CA ARG A 79 -3.22 -5.02 -5.94
C ARG A 79 -3.12 -5.05 -7.47
N SER A 80 -3.78 -4.12 -8.16
CA SER A 80 -3.84 -4.09 -9.63
C SER A 80 -2.47 -3.86 -10.26
N SER A 81 -1.68 -2.95 -9.68
CA SER A 81 -0.29 -2.65 -10.04
C SER A 81 0.61 -3.88 -9.99
N GLY A 82 0.48 -4.70 -8.94
CA GLY A 82 1.26 -5.94 -8.78
C GLY A 82 0.94 -6.98 -9.85
N LYS A 83 -0.34 -7.16 -10.18
CA LYS A 83 -0.80 -8.10 -11.22
C LYS A 83 -0.32 -7.70 -12.61
N GLU A 84 -0.35 -6.40 -12.92
CA GLU A 84 0.12 -5.89 -14.21
C GLU A 84 1.63 -6.10 -14.40
N ILE A 85 2.40 -5.86 -13.34
CA ILE A 85 3.84 -6.16 -13.32
C ILE A 85 4.10 -7.66 -13.54
N GLU A 86 3.37 -8.53 -12.85
CA GLU A 86 3.50 -9.99 -13.01
C GLU A 86 3.25 -10.42 -14.47
N LYS A 87 2.19 -9.91 -15.10
CA LYS A 87 1.88 -10.18 -16.50
C LYS A 87 2.98 -9.69 -17.45
N ALA A 88 3.47 -8.46 -17.27
CA ALA A 88 4.46 -7.86 -18.16
C ALA A 88 5.87 -8.48 -18.04
N THR A 89 6.17 -9.08 -16.89
CA THR A 89 7.49 -9.67 -16.58
C THR A 89 7.54 -11.19 -16.76
N SER A 90 6.38 -11.85 -16.87
CA SER A 90 6.27 -13.30 -17.12
C SER A 90 7.11 -13.79 -18.31
N SER A 91 7.28 -12.96 -19.35
CA SER A 91 8.12 -13.26 -20.52
C SER A 91 9.63 -13.32 -20.23
N ILE A 92 10.12 -12.63 -19.19
CA ILE A 92 11.53 -12.61 -18.81
C ILE A 92 11.81 -13.71 -17.79
N TYR A 93 11.05 -13.68 -16.69
CA TYR A 93 11.14 -14.67 -15.63
C TYR A 93 9.81 -14.68 -14.86
N PRO A 94 9.22 -15.84 -14.53
CA PRO A 94 7.99 -15.88 -13.76
C PRO A 94 8.20 -15.33 -12.35
N LEU A 95 7.41 -14.33 -11.98
CA LEU A 95 7.43 -13.74 -10.64
C LEU A 95 6.26 -14.25 -9.81
N GLN A 96 6.38 -14.13 -8.49
CA GLN A 96 5.32 -14.32 -7.52
C GLN A 96 5.42 -13.25 -6.46
N ASN A 97 4.33 -13.02 -5.73
CA ASN A 97 4.30 -12.10 -4.60
C ASN A 97 4.83 -10.71 -4.99
N VAL A 98 4.28 -10.14 -6.07
CA VAL A 98 4.58 -8.77 -6.49
C VAL A 98 3.69 -7.82 -5.69
N PHE A 99 4.31 -6.94 -4.93
CA PHE A 99 3.62 -6.00 -4.04
C PHE A 99 4.30 -4.64 -4.02
N ILE A 100 3.51 -3.61 -3.74
CA ILE A 100 4.04 -2.34 -3.29
C ILE A 100 4.24 -2.46 -1.79
N ARG A 101 5.51 -2.47 -1.35
CA ARG A 101 5.91 -2.70 0.05
C ARG A 101 5.61 -1.50 0.91
N LYS A 102 5.89 -0.30 0.40
CA LYS A 102 5.65 0.95 1.10
C LYS A 102 5.57 2.09 0.09
N VAL A 103 4.78 3.10 0.43
CA VAL A 103 4.74 4.38 -0.27
C VAL A 103 5.07 5.45 0.75
N LYS A 104 5.99 6.35 0.41
CA LYS A 104 6.36 7.49 1.25
C LYS A 104 5.93 8.77 0.57
N ILE A 105 5.35 9.70 1.32
CA ILE A 105 5.14 11.07 0.84
C ILE A 105 6.45 11.83 1.04
N LEU A 106 7.01 12.37 -0.04
CA LEU A 106 8.19 13.23 -0.01
C LEU A 106 7.79 14.69 0.17
N LYS A 107 6.77 15.13 -0.57
CA LYS A 107 6.26 16.50 -0.54
C LYS A 107 4.75 16.47 -0.69
N ALA A 108 4.07 17.10 0.27
CA ALA A 108 2.65 17.36 0.20
C ALA A 108 2.40 18.74 -0.44
N PRO A 109 1.30 18.90 -1.19
CA PRO A 109 0.81 20.22 -1.61
C PRO A 109 0.37 21.02 -0.38
N LYS A 110 0.07 22.32 -0.58
CA LYS A 110 -0.52 23.15 0.48
C LYS A 110 -1.86 22.55 0.90
N PHE A 111 -2.09 22.50 2.21
CA PHE A 111 -3.31 21.97 2.79
C PHE A 111 -4.51 22.80 2.35
N ASP A 112 -5.57 22.10 1.91
CA ASP A 112 -6.81 22.70 1.44
C ASP A 112 -7.98 21.96 2.10
N LEU A 113 -8.77 22.69 2.89
CA LEU A 113 -9.93 22.16 3.61
C LEU A 113 -11.00 21.62 2.65
N GLY A 114 -11.16 22.23 1.47
CA GLY A 114 -12.14 21.78 0.48
C GLY A 114 -11.81 20.39 -0.06
N LYS A 115 -10.56 20.19 -0.49
CA LYS A 115 -10.06 18.88 -0.96
C LYS A 115 -10.11 17.81 0.13
N LEU A 116 -9.89 18.20 1.39
CA LEU A 116 -9.99 17.26 2.50
C LEU A 116 -11.44 16.80 2.71
N MET A 117 -12.39 17.73 2.72
CA MET A 117 -13.81 17.40 2.90
C MET A 117 -14.36 16.55 1.74
N GLU A 118 -13.86 16.73 0.52
CA GLU A 118 -14.20 15.86 -0.62
C GLU A 118 -13.72 14.42 -0.42
N VAL A 119 -12.51 14.24 0.09
CA VAL A 119 -11.98 12.90 0.38
C VAL A 119 -12.73 12.24 1.54
N HIS A 120 -13.11 12.98 2.58
CA HIS A 120 -13.77 12.43 3.77
C HIS A 120 -15.30 12.37 3.69
N GLY A 121 -15.95 13.18 2.84
CA GLY A 121 -17.42 13.25 2.74
C GLY A 121 -18.05 11.99 2.14
N ASP A 122 -17.37 11.35 1.19
CA ASP A 122 -17.87 10.16 0.48
C ASP A 122 -17.76 8.85 1.28
N TYR A 123 -16.91 8.76 2.31
CA TYR A 123 -16.77 7.53 3.11
C TYR A 123 -17.93 7.29 4.07
N SER A 124 -18.82 8.27 4.23
CA SER A 124 -19.91 8.26 5.22
C SER A 124 -21.13 7.43 4.81
N LYS A 125 -21.20 6.94 3.57
CA LYS A 125 -22.42 6.27 3.07
C LYS A 125 -22.45 4.74 3.24
N GLU A 126 -21.35 4.08 3.59
CA GLU A 126 -21.35 2.60 3.64
C GLU A 126 -20.75 1.96 4.90
N ASP A 127 -20.25 2.68 5.90
CA ASP A 127 -19.79 2.03 7.15
C ASP A 127 -19.76 2.95 8.37
N VAL A 128 -20.86 3.67 8.64
CA VAL A 128 -21.12 4.15 10.01
C VAL A 128 -21.62 2.95 10.79
N GLY A 129 -20.67 2.21 11.36
CA GLY A 129 -20.96 1.12 12.29
C GLY A 129 -22.03 1.55 13.30
N VAL A 130 -23.04 0.71 13.45
CA VAL A 130 -24.11 0.87 14.44
C VAL A 130 -23.47 1.21 15.78
N LYS A 131 -23.82 2.38 16.35
CA LYS A 131 -23.50 2.69 17.74
C LYS A 131 -24.16 1.62 18.60
N LEU A 132 -23.37 0.63 19.03
CA LEU A 132 -23.73 -0.20 20.16
C LEU A 132 -23.58 0.69 21.39
N ASP A 133 -24.71 1.09 21.97
CA ASP A 133 -24.72 1.73 23.28
C ASP A 133 -23.99 0.80 24.26
N ARG A 134 -22.87 1.30 24.79
CA ARG A 134 -22.13 0.61 25.84
C ARG A 134 -23.06 0.59 27.06
N PRO A 135 -23.43 -0.59 27.60
CA PRO A 135 -24.24 -0.64 28.82
C PRO A 135 -23.51 0.13 29.91
N ALA A 136 -24.25 1.00 30.60
CA ALA A 136 -23.75 1.92 31.60
C ALA A 136 -22.89 1.16 32.62
N GLU A 137 -21.59 1.43 32.59
CA GLU A 137 -20.68 1.08 33.66
C GLU A 137 -21.06 1.99 34.83
N GLU A 138 -21.47 1.37 35.94
CA GLU A 138 -21.91 2.04 37.17
C GLU A 138 -20.91 3.13 37.56
N ALA A 139 -21.45 4.34 37.77
CA ALA A 139 -20.67 5.51 38.15
C ALA A 139 -19.89 5.26 39.45
N PRO A 140 -18.63 5.73 39.57
CA PRO A 140 -17.96 5.79 40.85
C PRO A 140 -18.69 6.84 41.71
N VAL A 141 -19.15 6.42 42.89
CA VAL A 141 -19.76 7.31 43.87
C VAL A 141 -18.66 8.15 44.51
N GLU A 142 -18.51 9.42 44.10
CA GLU A 142 -17.74 10.43 44.81
C GLU A 142 -18.63 11.18 45.82
N GLY A 143 -18.40 10.86 47.10
CA GLY A 143 -18.35 11.75 48.27
C GLY A 143 -19.34 12.90 48.44
N ASP A 144 -20.31 12.69 49.34
CA ASP A 144 -20.87 13.78 50.17
C ASP A 144 -19.98 13.96 51.41
N THR A 145 -19.20 15.04 51.48
CA THR A 145 -18.66 15.54 52.75
C THR A 145 -19.70 16.45 53.40
N GLU A 146 -20.54 15.89 54.28
CA GLU A 146 -21.34 16.69 55.20
C GLU A 146 -20.47 17.23 56.34
N VAL A 147 -20.48 18.56 56.46
CA VAL A 147 -19.92 19.31 57.57
C VAL A 147 -20.87 19.17 58.75
N VAL A 148 -20.49 18.41 59.79
CA VAL A 148 -21.20 18.42 61.08
C VAL A 148 -20.34 19.15 62.09
N GLY A 149 -20.82 20.34 62.49
CA GLY A 149 -20.36 21.02 63.68
C GLY A 149 -21.10 20.54 64.92
N ALA A 150 -20.33 20.22 65.97
CA ALA A 150 -20.53 20.52 67.39
C ALA A 150 -19.40 19.83 68.18
#